data_AF-A0A818XRQ1-F1
#
_entry.id   AF-A0A818XRQ1-F1
#
_cell.length_a   1.000
_cell.length_b   1.000
_cell.length_c   1.000
_cell.angle_alpha   90.00
_cell.angle_beta   90.00
_cell.angle_gamma   90.00
#
_symmetry.space_group_name_H-M   'P 1'
#
loop_
_entity.id
_entity.type
_entity.pdbx_description
1 polymer ?
#
loop_
_entity_poly.entity_id
_entity_poly.type
_entity_poly.pdbx_seq_one_letter_code
_entity_poly.pdbx_strand_id
1 'polypeptide(L)'
;MGICSIISNELNQYEFLTGSFDEYLRQWDKRQMNQTLKEIKLGGGIWKIKPYPLNSNILLCACMQNGFVIVDLKTSIILCNYKDHQSLAYGCDWQYNDSMNQLTELMDDCMNEETTTAICDKKISSDSLIASCSFYDKTVHVWKQQI
;
A
#
# COMPACT_ATOMS: atom_id res chain seq x y z
N MET A 1 12.57 -6.18 -18.28
CA MET A 1 11.99 -4.87 -17.93
C MET A 1 12.53 -4.46 -16.56
N GLY A 2 12.69 -3.16 -16.28
CA GLY A 2 13.39 -2.66 -15.08
C GLY A 2 12.51 -2.46 -13.84
N ILE A 3 13.15 -2.31 -12.67
CA ILE A 3 12.51 -1.96 -11.40
C ILE A 3 12.17 -0.46 -11.42
N CYS A 4 10.95 -0.11 -11.01
CA CYS A 4 10.46 1.26 -10.96
C CYS A 4 10.37 1.81 -9.53
N SER A 5 10.20 0.95 -8.53
CA SER A 5 10.15 1.35 -7.12
C SER A 5 10.66 0.24 -6.21
N ILE A 6 11.24 0.64 -5.07
CA ILE A 6 11.70 -0.27 -4.01
C ILE A 6 11.40 0.36 -2.65
N ILE A 7 10.83 -0.40 -1.72
CA ILE A 7 10.58 0.02 -0.33
C ILE A 7 10.91 -1.12 0.63
N SER A 8 11.46 -0.80 1.81
CA SER A 8 11.62 -1.79 2.89
C SER A 8 10.27 -2.19 3.46
N ASN A 9 10.15 -3.42 3.96
CA ASN A 9 9.01 -3.80 4.78
C ASN A 9 9.23 -3.28 6.22
N GLU A 10 8.29 -2.49 6.73
CA GLU A 10 8.35 -1.93 8.10
C GLU A 10 8.17 -3.01 9.18
N LEU A 11 7.43 -4.07 8.87
CA LEU A 11 7.15 -5.16 9.81
C LEU A 11 8.27 -6.20 9.87
N ASN A 12 9.11 -6.27 8.81
CA ASN A 12 10.19 -7.25 8.73
C ASN A 12 11.43 -6.66 8.05
N GLN A 13 12.47 -6.42 8.84
CA GLN A 13 13.76 -5.88 8.38
C GLN A 13 14.45 -6.73 7.30
N TYR A 14 14.15 -8.02 7.22
CA TYR A 14 14.71 -8.92 6.22
C TYR A 14 13.94 -8.91 4.91
N GLU A 15 12.85 -8.14 4.81
CA GLU A 15 12.02 -8.09 3.62
C GLU A 15 11.98 -6.71 2.98
N PHE A 16 11.68 -6.69 1.68
CA PHE A 16 11.39 -5.48 0.94
C PHE A 16 10.46 -5.79 -0.24
N LEU A 17 9.84 -4.73 -0.75
CA LEU A 17 8.93 -4.79 -1.89
C LEU A 17 9.56 -4.07 -3.08
N THR A 18 9.30 -4.58 -4.29
CA THR A 18 9.64 -3.91 -5.54
C THR A 18 8.43 -3.78 -6.43
N GLY A 19 8.26 -2.62 -7.04
CA GLY A 19 7.36 -2.40 -8.15
C GLY A 19 8.15 -2.39 -9.45
N SER A 20 7.68 -3.12 -10.45
CA SER A 20 8.40 -3.30 -11.71
C SER A 20 7.58 -2.83 -12.91
N PHE A 21 8.26 -2.52 -14.01
CA PHE A 21 7.63 -2.14 -15.26
C PHE A 21 6.89 -3.32 -15.94
N ASP A 22 7.21 -4.56 -15.56
CA ASP A 22 6.48 -5.76 -15.99
C ASP A 22 5.15 -6.00 -15.25
N GLU A 23 4.67 -4.99 -14.51
CA GLU A 23 3.35 -4.96 -13.85
C GLU A 23 3.23 -5.78 -12.56
N TYR A 24 4.34 -6.34 -12.06
CA TYR A 24 4.35 -7.13 -10.84
C TYR A 24 4.87 -6.35 -9.64
N LEU A 25 4.08 -6.37 -8.56
CA LEU A 25 4.52 -6.10 -7.19
C LEU A 25 5.14 -7.38 -6.64
N ARG A 26 6.37 -7.30 -6.12
CA ARG A 26 7.09 -8.46 -5.60
C ARG A 26 7.57 -8.23 -4.19
N GLN A 27 7.51 -9.27 -3.37
CA GLN A 27 8.08 -9.34 -2.04
C GLN A 27 9.31 -10.23 -2.03
N TRP A 28 10.36 -9.80 -1.36
CA TRP A 28 11.67 -10.43 -1.36
C TRP A 28 12.18 -10.62 0.06
N ASP A 29 12.91 -11.71 0.30
CA ASP A 29 13.75 -11.88 1.48
C ASP A 29 15.20 -11.51 1.12
N LYS A 30 15.79 -10.55 1.83
CA LYS A 30 17.18 -10.10 1.64
C LYS A 30 18.20 -11.22 1.82
N ARG A 31 17.85 -12.26 2.58
CA ARG A 31 18.69 -13.44 2.84
C ARG A 31 18.56 -14.49 1.74
N GLN A 32 17.51 -14.41 0.92
CA GLN A 32 17.23 -15.34 -0.16
C GLN A 32 16.74 -14.60 -1.42
N MET A 33 17.67 -13.91 -2.08
CA MET A 33 17.40 -13.04 -3.23
C MET A 33 17.25 -13.75 -4.57
N ASN A 34 17.37 -15.09 -4.60
CA ASN A 34 17.28 -15.86 -5.83
C ASN A 34 15.83 -16.16 -6.27
N GLN A 35 14.85 -15.89 -5.41
CA GLN A 35 13.43 -16.04 -5.70
C GLN A 35 12.59 -15.02 -4.93
N THR A 36 11.43 -14.69 -5.46
CA THR A 36 10.43 -13.87 -4.78
C THR A 36 9.64 -14.69 -3.77
N LEU A 37 9.28 -14.10 -2.64
CA LEU A 37 8.33 -14.68 -1.69
C LEU A 37 6.89 -14.63 -2.23
N LYS A 38 6.56 -13.56 -2.96
CA LYS A 38 5.22 -13.30 -3.50
C LYS A 38 5.31 -12.42 -4.73
N GLU A 39 4.41 -12.65 -5.67
CA GLU A 39 4.22 -11.81 -6.86
C GLU A 39 2.73 -11.52 -7.05
N ILE A 40 2.38 -10.25 -7.26
CA ILE A 40 1.00 -9.80 -7.50
C ILE A 40 0.99 -8.93 -8.75
N LYS A 41 0.21 -9.31 -9.76
CA LYS A 41 0.07 -8.53 -10.98
C LYS A 41 -0.94 -7.41 -10.76
N LEU A 42 -0.46 -6.16 -10.72
CA LEU A 42 -1.30 -4.99 -10.48
C LEU A 42 -1.74 -4.29 -11.77
N GLY A 43 -1.11 -4.62 -12.91
CA GLY A 43 -1.36 -4.00 -14.21
C GLY A 43 -0.67 -2.63 -14.34
N GLY A 44 -0.01 -2.37 -15.47
CA GLY A 44 0.83 -1.18 -15.66
C GLY A 44 2.10 -1.15 -14.80
N GLY A 45 3.08 -0.33 -15.16
CA GLY A 45 4.35 -0.22 -14.43
C GLY A 45 4.20 0.43 -13.05
N ILE A 46 4.75 -0.18 -11.99
CA ILE A 46 4.49 0.26 -10.61
C ILE A 46 5.54 1.28 -10.14
N TRP A 47 5.22 2.56 -10.25
CA TRP A 47 6.13 3.69 -10.00
C TRP A 47 6.22 4.12 -8.52
N LYS A 48 5.15 3.89 -7.76
CA LYS A 48 5.12 4.21 -6.33
C LYS A 48 4.44 3.08 -5.58
N ILE A 49 5.01 2.72 -4.43
CA ILE A 49 4.40 1.86 -3.43
C ILE A 49 4.37 2.67 -2.13
N LYS A 50 3.21 2.72 -1.48
CA LYS A 50 3.02 3.41 -0.20
C LYS A 50 2.22 2.51 0.76
N PRO A 51 2.84 1.99 1.83
CA PRO A 51 2.12 1.25 2.86
C PRO A 51 1.10 2.14 3.59
N TYR A 52 0.00 1.55 4.02
CA TYR A 52 -0.98 2.21 4.89
C TYR A 52 -0.40 2.32 6.31
N PRO A 53 -0.49 3.47 6.99
CA PRO A 53 0.21 3.71 8.26
C PRO A 53 -0.16 2.76 9.39
N LEU A 54 -1.44 2.37 9.48
CA LEU A 54 -1.93 1.52 10.57
C LEU A 54 -1.85 0.03 10.23
N ASN A 55 -1.55 -0.33 8.97
CA ASN A 55 -1.42 -1.72 8.54
C ASN A 55 -0.54 -1.81 7.30
N SER A 56 0.75 -2.10 7.48
CA SER A 56 1.72 -2.17 6.39
C SER A 56 1.48 -3.32 5.40
N ASN A 57 0.52 -4.21 5.63
CA ASN A 57 0.08 -5.18 4.61
C ASN A 57 -0.79 -4.52 3.53
N ILE A 58 -1.44 -3.39 3.83
CA ILE A 58 -2.27 -2.67 2.86
C ILE A 58 -1.38 -1.68 2.13
N LEU A 59 -1.36 -1.77 0.81
CA LEU A 59 -0.46 -0.98 -0.03
C LEU A 59 -1.27 -0.18 -1.05
N LEU A 60 -0.96 1.10 -1.18
CA LEU A 60 -1.39 1.94 -2.29
C LEU A 60 -0.27 2.01 -3.32
N CYS A 61 -0.60 1.68 -4.57
CA CYS A 61 0.35 1.61 -5.67
C CYS A 61 -0.07 2.55 -6.81
N ALA A 62 0.83 3.44 -7.24
CA ALA A 62 0.65 4.19 -8.49
C ALA A 62 1.13 3.32 -9.65
N CYS A 63 0.17 2.81 -10.42
CA CYS A 63 0.39 1.90 -11.53
C CYS A 63 0.23 2.67 -12.84
N MET A 64 1.36 2.98 -13.49
CA MET A 64 1.51 3.92 -14.61
C MET A 64 0.31 3.92 -15.60
N GLN A 65 -0.12 2.75 -16.07
CA GLN A 65 -1.26 2.62 -17.01
C GLN A 65 -2.55 2.08 -16.40
N ASN A 66 -2.57 1.73 -15.11
CA ASN A 66 -3.73 1.13 -14.44
C ASN A 66 -4.25 1.94 -13.25
N GLY A 67 -3.88 3.23 -13.17
CA GLY A 67 -4.36 4.12 -12.13
C GLY A 67 -3.73 3.84 -10.77
N PHE A 68 -4.52 3.94 -9.70
CA PHE A 68 -4.06 3.77 -8.33
C PHE A 68 -4.74 2.55 -7.72
N VAL A 69 -3.93 1.58 -7.29
CA VAL A 69 -4.41 0.28 -6.83
C VAL A 69 -4.17 0.14 -5.33
N ILE A 70 -5.21 -0.21 -4.59
CA ILE A 70 -5.07 -0.67 -3.21
C ILE A 70 -5.02 -2.20 -3.23
N VAL A 71 -4.00 -2.79 -2.62
CA VAL A 71 -3.81 -4.24 -2.54
C VAL A 71 -3.51 -4.65 -1.10
N ASP A 72 -4.09 -5.77 -0.67
CA ASP A 72 -3.68 -6.45 0.55
C ASP A 72 -2.57 -7.44 0.23
N LEU A 73 -1.36 -7.13 0.69
CA LEU A 73 -0.17 -7.96 0.54
C LEU A 73 -0.33 -9.32 1.21
N LYS A 74 -1.06 -9.44 2.33
CA LYS A 74 -1.22 -10.70 3.06
C LYS A 74 -2.03 -11.69 2.24
N THR A 75 -3.20 -11.27 1.76
CA THR A 75 -4.12 -12.11 0.97
C THR A 75 -3.83 -12.11 -0.52
N SER A 76 -2.99 -11.19 -1.00
CA SER A 76 -2.72 -10.94 -2.42
C SER A 76 -3.95 -10.46 -3.21
N ILE A 77 -4.93 -9.86 -2.55
CA ILE A 77 -6.19 -9.42 -3.15
C ILE A 77 -6.13 -7.92 -3.46
N ILE A 78 -6.55 -7.54 -4.67
CA ILE A 78 -6.78 -6.14 -5.03
C ILE A 78 -8.09 -5.70 -4.37
N LEU A 79 -8.01 -4.69 -3.50
CA LEU A 79 -9.15 -4.16 -2.75
C LEU A 79 -9.88 -3.08 -3.55
N CYS A 80 -9.14 -2.19 -4.21
CA CYS A 80 -9.73 -1.06 -4.92
C CYS A 80 -8.84 -0.59 -6.07
N ASN A 81 -9.44 0.08 -7.07
CA ASN A 81 -8.73 0.67 -8.19
C ASN A 81 -9.37 2.00 -8.61
N TYR A 82 -8.58 3.08 -8.55
CA TYR A 82 -8.98 4.43 -8.95
C TYR A 82 -8.40 4.78 -10.32
N LYS A 83 -9.28 5.04 -11.30
CA LYS A 83 -8.90 5.22 -12.71
C LYS A 83 -9.27 6.57 -13.35
N ASP A 84 -9.70 7.57 -12.57
CA ASP A 84 -10.23 8.80 -13.20
C ASP A 84 -9.14 9.66 -13.84
N HIS A 85 -7.87 9.44 -13.49
CA HIS A 85 -6.75 10.04 -14.20
C HIS A 85 -6.75 9.55 -15.66
N GLN A 86 -6.89 10.49 -16.60
CA GLN A 86 -6.80 10.22 -18.04
C GLN A 86 -5.35 10.03 -18.53
N SER A 87 -4.38 10.25 -17.63
CA SER A 87 -2.95 10.18 -17.90
C SER A 87 -2.26 9.22 -16.94
N LEU A 88 -0.92 9.14 -16.99
CA LEU A 88 -0.17 8.12 -16.26
C LEU A 88 -0.20 8.36 -14.74
N ALA A 89 -0.50 7.33 -13.95
CA ALA A 89 -0.42 7.42 -12.50
C ALA A 89 1.03 7.60 -12.03
N TYR A 90 1.31 8.66 -11.25
CA TYR A 90 2.69 9.01 -10.87
C TYR A 90 2.94 8.95 -9.36
N GLY A 91 2.25 9.80 -8.60
CA GLY A 91 2.43 9.92 -7.16
C GLY A 91 1.16 9.55 -6.40
N CYS A 92 1.33 8.98 -5.21
CA CYS A 92 0.22 8.67 -4.33
C CYS A 92 0.68 8.67 -2.86
N ASP A 93 -0.21 9.09 -1.95
CA ASP A 93 0.00 9.01 -0.51
C ASP A 93 -1.32 8.90 0.26
N TRP A 94 -1.24 8.45 1.50
CA TRP A 94 -2.35 8.37 2.45
C TRP A 94 -2.42 9.66 3.28
N GLN A 95 -3.63 10.09 3.62
CA GLN A 95 -3.80 11.04 4.71
C GLN A 95 -3.51 10.35 6.04
N TYR A 96 -2.58 10.92 6.81
CA TYR A 96 -2.42 10.60 8.22
C TYR A 96 -3.48 11.36 9.03
N ASN A 97 -4.27 10.64 9.82
CA ASN A 97 -5.19 11.26 10.77
C ASN A 97 -4.62 11.07 12.19
N ASP A 98 -3.83 12.05 12.66
CA ASP A 98 -3.07 11.97 13.91
C ASP A 98 -3.95 11.62 15.13
N SER A 99 -5.18 12.11 15.17
CA SER A 99 -6.10 11.86 16.29
C SER A 99 -6.52 10.38 16.43
N MET A 100 -6.58 9.64 15.31
CA MET A 100 -6.92 8.21 15.32
C MET A 100 -5.71 7.34 15.67
N ASN A 101 -4.52 7.76 15.23
CA ASN A 101 -3.27 7.05 15.50
C ASN A 101 -2.92 7.09 16.98
N GLN A 102 -3.05 8.26 17.63
CA GLN A 102 -2.78 8.41 19.07
C GLN A 102 -3.71 7.55 19.93
N LEU A 103 -5.01 7.48 19.61
CA LEU A 103 -5.94 6.62 20.34
C LEU A 103 -5.64 5.13 20.14
N THR A 104 -5.17 4.75 18.95
CA THR A 104 -4.82 3.36 18.64
C THR A 104 -3.55 2.94 19.39
N GLU A 105 -2.52 3.78 19.41
CA GLU A 105 -1.28 3.56 20.19
C GLU A 105 -1.57 3.48 21.69
N LEU A 106 -2.40 4.40 22.21
CA LEU A 106 -2.81 4.39 23.62
C LEU A 106 -3.63 3.14 23.99
N MET A 107 -4.39 2.56 23.06
CA MET A 107 -5.19 1.35 23.31
C MET A 107 -4.36 0.07 23.26
N ASP A 108 -3.34 0.01 22.39
CA ASP A 108 -2.46 -1.15 22.28
C ASP A 108 -1.52 -1.26 23.51
N ASP A 109 -1.11 -0.14 24.13
CA ASP A 109 -0.35 -0.13 25.39
C ASP A 109 -1.15 -0.62 26.62
N CYS A 110 -2.50 -0.59 26.55
CA CYS A 110 -3.38 -0.96 27.67
C CYS A 110 -3.65 -2.47 27.78
N MET A 111 -3.27 -3.27 26.78
CA MET A 111 -3.72 -4.66 26.64
C MET A 111 -2.54 -5.63 26.60
N ASN A 112 -2.13 -6.12 27.76
CA ASN A 112 -1.31 -7.32 27.87
C ASN A 112 -2.13 -8.50 28.42
N GLU A 113 -2.04 -9.60 27.67
CA GLU A 113 -2.44 -10.99 27.94
C GLU A 113 -3.95 -11.35 27.88
N GLU A 114 -4.25 -12.30 26.98
CA GLU A 114 -5.49 -13.11 26.82
C GLU A 114 -6.62 -12.67 25.86
N THR A 115 -6.40 -11.87 24.81
CA THR A 115 -7.44 -11.68 23.77
C THR A 115 -6.90 -11.58 22.34
N THR A 116 -6.11 -12.57 21.92
CA THR A 116 -5.40 -12.60 20.63
C THR A 116 -6.26 -12.89 19.39
N THR A 117 -7.59 -12.99 19.49
CA THR A 117 -8.45 -13.36 18.35
C THR A 117 -9.50 -12.34 17.93
N ALA A 118 -9.60 -11.18 18.59
CA ALA A 118 -10.64 -10.18 18.30
C ALA A 118 -10.13 -8.80 17.81
N ILE A 119 -8.81 -8.59 17.73
CA ILE A 119 -8.22 -7.27 17.41
C ILE A 119 -7.77 -7.15 15.95
N CYS A 120 -7.64 -8.26 15.19
CA CYS A 120 -7.11 -8.20 13.82
C CYS A 120 -8.10 -7.72 12.75
N ASP A 121 -9.32 -7.35 13.12
CA ASP A 121 -10.29 -6.69 12.24
C ASP A 121 -10.37 -5.19 12.53
N LYS A 122 -9.22 -4.51 12.71
CA LYS A 122 -9.13 -3.04 12.65
C LYS A 122 -9.52 -2.63 11.22
N LYS A 123 -10.83 -2.50 11.02
CA LYS A 123 -11.50 -2.03 9.81
C LYS A 123 -10.81 -0.72 9.43
N ILE A 124 -10.12 -0.72 8.29
CA ILE A 124 -9.54 0.49 7.72
C ILE A 124 -10.65 1.55 7.73
N SER A 125 -10.38 2.69 8.38
CA SER A 125 -11.39 3.72 8.56
C SER A 125 -11.93 4.12 7.18
N SER A 126 -13.25 4.05 7.02
CA SER A 126 -13.95 4.50 5.81
C SER A 126 -13.77 5.99 5.51
N ASP A 127 -13.15 6.74 6.42
CA ASP A 127 -12.85 8.17 6.30
C ASP A 127 -11.39 8.47 5.94
N SER A 128 -10.56 7.44 5.73
CA SER A 128 -9.19 7.64 5.22
C SER A 128 -9.24 8.29 3.83
N LEU A 129 -8.48 9.37 3.64
CA LEU A 129 -8.33 10.00 2.33
C LEU A 129 -7.04 9.54 1.66
N ILE A 130 -7.10 9.48 0.33
CA ILE A 130 -5.95 9.19 -0.53
C ILE A 130 -5.70 10.42 -1.38
N ALA A 131 -4.45 10.84 -1.51
CA ALA A 131 -4.03 11.81 -2.50
C ALA A 131 -3.32 11.11 -3.65
N SER A 132 -3.65 11.45 -4.88
CA SER A 132 -2.99 10.94 -6.07
C SER A 132 -2.69 12.06 -7.06
N CYS A 133 -1.64 11.91 -7.87
CA CYS A 133 -1.31 12.88 -8.90
C CYS A 133 -0.76 12.22 -10.16
N SER A 134 -0.93 12.91 -11.28
CA SER A 134 -0.07 12.71 -12.43
C SER A 134 0.80 13.94 -12.65
N PHE A 135 2.01 13.69 -13.12
CA PHE A 135 2.84 14.77 -13.66
C PHE A 135 2.20 15.40 -14.92
N TYR A 136 1.44 14.61 -15.68
CA TYR A 136 0.96 15.00 -17.01
C TYR A 136 -0.34 15.80 -16.99
N ASP A 137 -1.26 15.48 -16.08
CA ASP A 137 -2.50 16.25 -15.89
C ASP A 137 -2.28 17.53 -15.09
N LYS A 138 -1.17 17.63 -14.34
CA LYS A 138 -0.87 18.74 -13.41
C LYS A 138 -1.97 18.88 -12.35
N THR A 139 -2.62 17.77 -11.97
CA THR A 139 -3.66 17.75 -10.95
C THR A 139 -3.32 16.81 -9.81
N VAL A 140 -3.88 17.13 -8.64
CA VAL A 140 -3.95 16.24 -7.49
C VAL A 140 -5.42 15.92 -7.28
N HIS A 141 -5.76 14.63 -7.26
CA HIS A 141 -7.08 14.16 -6.86
C HIS A 141 -7.02 13.68 -5.41
N VAL A 142 -8.10 13.93 -4.67
CA VAL A 142 -8.28 13.44 -3.31
C VAL A 142 -9.51 12.54 -3.29
N TRP A 143 -9.32 11.33 -2.78
CA TRP A 143 -10.32 10.27 -2.78
C TRP A 143 -10.69 9.93 -1.36
N LYS A 144 -11.97 9.63 -1.12
CA LYS A 144 -12.35 8.85 0.05
C LYS A 144 -12.01 7.39 -0.22
N GLN A 145 -11.37 6.74 0.75
CA GLN A 145 -11.08 5.32 0.64
C GLN A 145 -12.39 4.54 0.55
N GLN A 146 -12.51 3.73 -0.51
CA GLN A 146 -13.61 2.81 -0.72
C GLN A 146 -13.01 1.40 -0.69
N ILE A 147 -13.48 0.58 0.25
CA ILE A 147 -13.12 -0.84 0.41
C ILE A 147 -14.38 -1.65 0.26
#